data_AF-X1K1J2-F1
#
_entry.id   AF-X1K1J2-F1
#
_cell.length_a   1.000
_cell.length_b   1.000
_cell.length_c   1.000
_cell.angle_alpha   90.00
_cell.angle_beta   90.00
_cell.angle_gamma   90.00
#
_symmetry.space_group_name_H-M   'P 1'
#
loop_
_entity.id
_entity.type
_entity.pdbx_description
1 polymer ?
#
loop_
_entity_poly.entity_id
_entity_poly.type
_entity_poly.pdbx_seq_one_letter_code
_entity_poly.pdbx_strand_id
1 'polypeptide(L)'
;TWRKNNRQKHLETRRCWRKRDNNQEKENTRTKKWRETYPEKQGESSRKWLKNNPEKNRALSEKWRKDNPDKARKMAKRSQEKRKLNPKYRLSHCITRSIYHSLRGQKNGNHWEDLVGYTLKKLMKHLEKQFQPGMTWKNQGKWHLEHKVPVSAFNFSSSDHIDFKRCWALSNLQPMWAKENLSKSAKIDKPFQPSLAF
;
A
#
# COMPACT_ATOMS: atom_id res chain seq x y z
N THR A 1 -21.74 -35.80 -6.24
CA THR A 1 -22.83 -35.36 -5.33
C THR A 1 -23.94 -34.72 -6.13
N TRP A 2 -25.20 -34.92 -5.72
CA TRP A 2 -26.41 -34.45 -6.40
C TRP A 2 -26.35 -32.98 -6.85
N ARG A 3 -25.75 -32.09 -6.04
CA ARG A 3 -25.56 -30.65 -6.36
C ARG A 3 -24.63 -30.37 -7.54
N LYS A 4 -23.58 -31.18 -7.77
CA LYS A 4 -22.70 -31.03 -8.95
C LYS A 4 -23.46 -31.39 -10.23
N ASN A 5 -24.26 -32.47 -10.18
CA ASN A 5 -25.00 -32.99 -11.33
C ASN A 5 -26.26 -32.16 -11.66
N ASN A 6 -26.78 -31.38 -10.70
CA ASN A 6 -27.98 -30.52 -10.86
C ASN A 6 -27.67 -29.02 -10.83
N ARG A 7 -26.40 -28.63 -11.02
CA ARG A 7 -25.95 -27.24 -10.88
C ARG A 7 -26.71 -26.28 -11.79
N GLN A 8 -26.92 -26.67 -13.04
CA GLN A 8 -27.57 -25.82 -14.06
C GLN A 8 -29.05 -25.57 -13.70
N LYS A 9 -29.78 -26.64 -13.40
CA LYS A 9 -31.18 -26.59 -12.95
C LYS A 9 -31.33 -25.70 -11.71
N HIS A 10 -30.45 -25.84 -10.72
CA HIS A 10 -30.46 -24.99 -9.54
C HIS A 10 -30.16 -23.51 -9.84
N LEU A 11 -29.23 -23.22 -10.75
CA LEU A 11 -28.92 -21.85 -11.16
C LEU A 11 -30.11 -21.19 -11.87
N GLU A 12 -30.78 -21.94 -12.74
CA GLU A 12 -31.96 -21.49 -13.48
C GLU A 12 -33.14 -21.23 -12.53
N THR A 13 -33.44 -22.15 -11.61
CA THR A 13 -34.47 -21.94 -10.58
C THR A 13 -34.18 -20.69 -9.75
N ARG A 14 -32.93 -20.49 -9.33
CA ARG A 14 -32.52 -19.30 -8.56
C ARG A 14 -32.64 -18.01 -9.39
N ARG A 15 -32.33 -18.07 -10.68
CA ARG A 15 -32.46 -16.95 -11.61
C ARG A 15 -33.93 -16.56 -11.80
N CYS A 16 -34.81 -17.53 -11.97
CA CYS A 16 -36.26 -17.30 -12.08
C CYS A 16 -36.84 -16.73 -10.79
N TRP A 17 -36.48 -17.29 -9.62
CA TRP A 17 -36.91 -16.79 -8.32
C TRP A 17 -36.48 -15.34 -8.05
N ARG A 18 -35.24 -14.97 -8.44
CA ARG A 18 -34.72 -13.60 -8.30
C ARG A 18 -35.48 -12.57 -9.12
N LYS A 19 -35.96 -12.96 -10.31
CA LYS A 19 -36.70 -12.08 -11.22
C LYS A 19 -38.18 -11.89 -10.84
N ARG A 20 -38.71 -12.75 -9.95
CA ARG A 20 -40.10 -12.69 -9.50
C ARG A 20 -40.26 -11.67 -8.37
N ASP A 21 -41.38 -10.94 -8.37
CA ASP A 21 -41.89 -10.11 -7.25
C ASP A 21 -40.86 -9.18 -6.59
N ASN A 22 -39.98 -8.56 -7.40
CA ASN A 22 -38.86 -7.71 -6.95
C ASN A 22 -37.96 -8.38 -5.87
N ASN A 23 -37.86 -9.71 -5.84
CA ASN A 23 -37.04 -10.43 -4.87
C ASN A 23 -35.56 -10.03 -4.95
N GLN A 24 -35.05 -9.71 -6.13
CA GLN A 24 -33.70 -9.16 -6.29
C GLN A 24 -33.53 -7.83 -5.53
N GLU A 25 -34.53 -6.96 -5.59
CA GLU A 25 -34.49 -5.66 -4.92
C GLU A 25 -34.67 -5.80 -3.40
N LYS A 26 -35.55 -6.71 -2.96
CA LYS A 26 -35.70 -7.10 -1.56
C LYS A 26 -34.41 -7.73 -0.98
N GLU A 27 -33.72 -8.57 -1.76
CA GLU A 27 -32.40 -9.10 -1.38
C GLU A 27 -31.36 -7.98 -1.27
N ASN A 28 -31.34 -7.06 -2.23
CA ASN A 28 -30.40 -5.95 -2.25
C ASN A 28 -30.62 -4.99 -1.07
N THR A 29 -31.87 -4.63 -0.78
CA THR A 29 -32.23 -3.75 0.34
C THR A 29 -31.91 -4.41 1.68
N ARG A 30 -32.25 -5.69 1.86
CA ARG A 30 -31.86 -6.46 3.07
C ARG A 30 -30.35 -6.53 3.23
N THR A 31 -29.62 -6.81 2.14
CA THR A 31 -28.15 -6.86 2.16
C THR A 31 -27.54 -5.50 2.48
N LYS A 32 -28.09 -4.42 1.91
CA LYS A 32 -27.68 -3.04 2.19
C LYS A 32 -27.91 -2.70 3.66
N LYS A 33 -29.12 -2.95 4.18
CA LYS A 33 -29.47 -2.72 5.58
C LYS A 33 -28.53 -3.48 6.52
N TRP A 34 -28.26 -4.76 6.23
CA TRP A 34 -27.33 -5.56 7.04
C TRP A 34 -25.89 -5.00 7.02
N ARG A 35 -25.44 -4.52 5.87
CA ARG A 35 -24.11 -3.88 5.72
C ARG A 35 -24.01 -2.59 6.51
N GLU A 36 -25.07 -1.78 6.52
CA GLU A 36 -25.16 -0.52 7.27
C GLU A 36 -25.27 -0.77 8.78
N THR A 37 -26.00 -1.80 9.21
CA THR A 37 -26.17 -2.12 10.64
C THR A 37 -24.95 -2.84 11.24
N TYR A 38 -24.17 -3.55 10.43
CA TYR A 38 -22.99 -4.31 10.90
C TYR A 38 -21.75 -4.06 10.02
N PRO A 39 -21.27 -2.81 9.93
CA PRO A 39 -20.09 -2.48 9.12
C PRO A 39 -18.84 -3.21 9.62
N GLU A 40 -18.69 -3.42 10.94
CA GLU A 40 -17.52 -4.11 11.51
C GLU A 40 -17.46 -5.60 11.13
N LYS A 41 -18.62 -6.25 10.94
CA LYS A 41 -18.74 -7.66 10.55
C LYS A 41 -18.47 -7.89 9.07
N GLN A 42 -18.42 -6.83 8.26
CA GLN A 42 -18.13 -6.96 6.84
C GLN A 42 -16.72 -7.53 6.61
N GLY A 43 -16.66 -8.64 5.90
CA GLY A 43 -15.40 -9.32 5.60
C GLY A 43 -14.65 -9.81 6.84
N GLU A 44 -15.27 -9.84 8.02
CA GLU A 44 -14.64 -10.35 9.25
C GLU A 44 -14.27 -11.82 9.09
N SER A 45 -15.19 -12.62 8.54
CA SER A 45 -14.93 -14.03 8.21
C SER A 45 -13.77 -14.18 7.23
N SER A 46 -13.71 -13.35 6.17
CA SER A 46 -12.59 -13.34 5.23
C SER A 46 -11.28 -12.95 5.90
N ARG A 47 -11.29 -11.94 6.77
CA ARG A 47 -10.13 -11.49 7.56
C ARG A 47 -9.63 -12.60 8.48
N LYS A 48 -10.55 -13.25 9.22
CA LYS A 48 -10.25 -14.43 10.06
C LYS A 48 -9.67 -15.56 9.24
N TRP A 49 -10.26 -15.88 8.09
CA TRP A 49 -9.76 -16.93 7.22
C TRP A 49 -8.33 -16.64 6.72
N LEU A 50 -8.07 -15.42 6.26
CA LEU A 50 -6.74 -14.98 5.81
C LEU A 50 -5.69 -15.04 6.92
N LYS A 51 -6.05 -14.57 8.13
CA LYS A 51 -5.17 -14.61 9.31
C LYS A 51 -4.84 -16.05 9.72
N ASN A 52 -5.82 -16.94 9.68
CA ASN A 52 -5.67 -18.33 10.11
C ASN A 52 -5.11 -19.25 9.01
N ASN A 53 -5.09 -18.81 7.74
CA ASN A 53 -4.63 -19.62 6.61
C ASN A 53 -3.65 -18.87 5.67
N PRO A 54 -2.56 -18.27 6.19
CA PRO A 54 -1.65 -17.45 5.39
C PRO A 54 -0.95 -18.25 4.28
N GLU A 55 -0.54 -19.48 4.58
CA GLU A 55 0.13 -20.36 3.62
C GLU A 55 -0.81 -20.80 2.50
N LYS A 56 -2.04 -21.20 2.82
CA LYS A 56 -3.04 -21.56 1.81
C LYS A 56 -3.33 -20.37 0.90
N ASN A 57 -3.46 -19.17 1.46
CA ASN A 57 -3.66 -17.96 0.66
C ASN A 57 -2.47 -17.66 -0.27
N ARG A 58 -1.23 -17.86 0.21
CA ARG A 58 -0.02 -17.71 -0.60
C ARG A 58 0.01 -18.75 -1.73
N ALA A 59 -0.28 -20.02 -1.44
CA ALA A 59 -0.34 -21.10 -2.41
C ALA A 59 -1.40 -20.85 -3.49
N LEU A 60 -2.60 -20.40 -3.10
CA LEU A 60 -3.65 -20.01 -4.05
C LEU A 60 -3.22 -18.85 -4.95
N SER A 61 -2.57 -17.84 -4.37
CA SER A 61 -2.06 -16.67 -5.11
C SER A 61 -0.95 -17.06 -6.08
N GLU A 62 -0.10 -18.02 -5.71
CA GLU A 62 0.95 -18.54 -6.59
C GLU A 62 0.37 -19.38 -7.72
N LYS A 63 -0.54 -20.30 -7.41
CA LYS A 63 -1.25 -21.09 -8.41
C LYS A 63 -1.97 -20.20 -9.42
N TRP A 64 -2.69 -19.18 -8.96
CA TRP A 64 -3.36 -18.23 -9.85
C TRP A 64 -2.38 -17.52 -10.80
N ARG A 65 -1.20 -17.12 -10.31
CA ARG A 65 -0.16 -16.47 -11.14
C ARG A 65 0.41 -17.43 -12.19
N LYS A 66 0.64 -18.69 -11.82
CA LYS A 66 1.11 -19.75 -12.73
C LYS A 66 0.09 -20.07 -13.81
N ASP A 67 -1.19 -20.19 -13.42
CA ASP A 67 -2.29 -20.51 -14.33
C ASP A 67 -2.72 -19.31 -15.21
N ASN A 68 -2.37 -18.06 -14.84
CA ASN A 68 -2.80 -16.84 -15.53
C ASN A 68 -1.65 -15.84 -15.75
N PRO A 69 -0.55 -16.21 -16.44
CA PRO A 69 0.63 -15.38 -16.59
C PRO A 69 0.33 -14.05 -17.31
N ASP A 70 -0.50 -14.07 -18.35
CA ASP A 70 -0.85 -12.86 -19.11
C ASP A 70 -1.69 -11.89 -18.30
N LYS A 71 -2.62 -12.39 -17.48
CA LYS A 71 -3.42 -11.53 -16.59
C LYS A 71 -2.52 -10.91 -15.53
N ALA A 72 -1.59 -11.67 -14.96
CA ALA A 72 -0.62 -11.16 -14.00
C ALA A 72 0.27 -10.07 -14.63
N ARG A 73 0.78 -10.29 -15.85
CA ARG A 73 1.56 -9.30 -16.61
C ARG A 73 0.75 -8.04 -16.89
N LYS A 74 -0.50 -8.18 -17.36
CA LYS A 74 -1.41 -7.04 -17.62
C LYS A 74 -1.70 -6.24 -16.35
N MET A 75 -1.91 -6.92 -15.21
CA MET A 75 -2.10 -6.26 -13.92
C MET A 75 -0.84 -5.50 -13.47
N ALA A 76 0.34 -6.10 -13.61
CA ALA A 76 1.61 -5.45 -13.30
C ALA A 76 1.83 -4.21 -14.18
N LYS A 77 1.57 -4.30 -15.49
CA LYS A 77 1.65 -3.18 -16.44
C LYS A 77 0.71 -2.04 -16.03
N ARG A 78 -0.55 -2.33 -15.75
CA ARG A 78 -1.54 -1.33 -15.29
C ARG A 78 -1.08 -0.64 -14.00
N SER A 79 -0.50 -1.38 -13.06
CA SER A 79 0.04 -0.81 -11.82
C SER A 79 1.25 0.10 -12.07
N GLN A 80 2.12 -0.28 -13.00
CA GLN A 80 3.24 0.57 -13.44
C GLN A 80 2.75 1.87 -14.12
N GLU A 81 1.78 1.78 -15.02
CA GLU A 81 1.21 2.93 -15.72
C GLU A 81 0.54 3.92 -14.78
N LYS A 82 -0.24 3.44 -13.80
CA LYS A 82 -0.82 4.29 -12.75
C LYS A 82 0.26 5.07 -11.98
N ARG A 83 1.38 4.43 -11.66
CA ARG A 83 2.54 5.10 -11.03
C ARG A 83 3.26 6.05 -11.98
N LYS A 84 3.17 5.86 -13.30
CA LYS A 84 3.76 6.78 -14.27
C LYS A 84 2.94 8.05 -14.44
N LEU A 85 1.62 7.91 -14.49
CA LEU A 85 0.70 9.00 -14.79
C LEU A 85 0.41 9.91 -13.59
N ASN A 86 0.45 9.38 -12.36
CA ASN A 86 0.05 10.11 -11.17
C ASN A 86 1.23 10.27 -10.19
N PRO A 87 1.84 11.48 -10.10
CA PRO A 87 2.93 11.75 -9.17
C PRO A 87 2.55 11.55 -7.70
N LYS A 88 1.30 11.85 -7.32
CA LYS A 88 0.80 11.61 -5.96
C LYS A 88 0.87 10.12 -5.63
N TYR A 89 0.39 9.28 -6.54
CA TYR A 89 0.42 7.83 -6.38
C TYR A 89 1.85 7.29 -6.39
N ARG A 90 2.73 7.82 -7.25
CA ARG A 90 4.14 7.45 -7.31
C ARG A 90 4.86 7.75 -5.99
N LEU A 91 4.73 8.97 -5.48
CA LEU A 91 5.35 9.41 -4.23
C LEU A 91 4.81 8.63 -3.03
N SER A 92 3.50 8.48 -2.91
CA SER A 92 2.86 7.69 -1.84
C SER A 92 3.31 6.23 -1.86
N HIS A 93 3.45 5.63 -3.05
CA HIS A 93 3.99 4.28 -3.19
C HIS A 93 5.47 4.18 -2.80
N CYS A 94 6.28 5.18 -3.17
CA CYS A 94 7.69 5.25 -2.81
C CYS A 94 7.86 5.28 -1.28
N ILE A 95 7.23 6.24 -0.60
CA ILE A 95 7.33 6.36 0.87
C ILE A 95 6.77 5.13 1.58
N THR A 96 5.66 4.57 1.10
CA THR A 96 5.08 3.34 1.67
C THR A 96 6.06 2.18 1.65
N ARG A 97 6.76 1.96 0.52
CA ARG A 97 7.74 0.88 0.40
C ARG A 97 8.99 1.16 1.23
N SER A 98 9.49 2.40 1.20
CA SER A 98 10.68 2.75 1.96
C SER A 98 10.46 2.60 3.47
N ILE A 99 9.29 3.02 3.99
CA ILE A 99 8.91 2.77 5.40
C ILE A 99 8.83 1.28 5.69
N TYR A 100 8.16 0.50 4.82
CA TYR A 100 8.04 -0.96 4.98
C TYR A 100 9.41 -1.64 5.12
N HIS A 101 10.37 -1.25 4.28
CA HIS A 101 11.74 -1.77 4.34
C HIS A 101 12.47 -1.29 5.59
N SER A 102 12.32 -0.02 5.99
CA SER A 102 12.95 0.51 7.21
C SER A 102 12.46 -0.18 8.49
N LEU A 103 11.19 -0.58 8.53
CA LEU A 103 10.57 -1.29 9.65
C LEU A 103 10.70 -2.82 9.54
N ARG A 104 11.43 -3.34 8.55
CA ARG A 104 11.68 -4.80 8.37
C ARG A 104 10.41 -5.65 8.43
N GLY A 105 9.32 -5.16 7.83
CA GLY A 105 8.03 -5.85 7.82
C GLY A 105 7.07 -5.50 8.96
N GLN A 106 7.51 -4.78 10.00
CA GLN A 106 6.69 -4.36 11.15
C GLN A 106 5.73 -3.19 10.86
N LYS A 107 5.62 -2.76 9.60
CA LYS A 107 4.62 -1.76 9.16
C LYS A 107 3.19 -2.27 9.36
N ASN A 108 2.97 -3.59 9.40
CA ASN A 108 1.70 -4.25 9.75
C ASN A 108 0.46 -3.73 8.99
N GLY A 109 0.65 -3.29 7.75
CA GLY A 109 -0.43 -2.76 6.91
C GLY A 109 -0.89 -1.34 7.26
N ASN A 110 -0.34 -0.70 8.30
CA ASN A 110 -0.70 0.65 8.71
C ASN A 110 -0.51 1.67 7.58
N HIS A 111 -1.41 2.63 7.46
CA HIS A 111 -1.30 3.68 6.46
C HIS A 111 -0.10 4.59 6.81
N TRP A 112 0.70 4.98 5.81
CA TRP A 112 1.99 5.61 6.09
C TRP A 112 1.84 7.02 6.68
N GLU A 113 0.79 7.77 6.32
CA GLU A 113 0.54 9.11 6.87
C GLU A 113 0.30 9.04 8.38
N ASP A 114 -0.39 7.99 8.83
CA ASP A 114 -0.68 7.74 10.25
C ASP A 114 0.62 7.45 11.02
N LEU A 115 1.60 6.80 10.38
CA LEU A 115 2.90 6.51 10.98
C LEU A 115 3.77 7.75 11.13
N VAL A 116 3.72 8.70 10.20
CA VAL A 116 4.65 9.85 10.19
C VAL A 116 4.02 11.15 10.68
N GLY A 117 2.69 11.21 10.83
CA GLY A 117 1.97 12.36 11.36
C GLY A 117 1.79 13.53 10.37
N TYR A 118 1.99 13.30 9.07
CA TYR A 118 1.73 14.31 8.04
C TYR A 118 1.14 13.69 6.77
N THR A 119 0.45 14.52 5.98
CA THR A 119 -0.24 14.08 4.76
C THR A 119 0.66 14.15 3.53
N LEU A 120 0.30 13.40 2.49
CA LEU A 120 0.90 13.46 1.16
C LEU A 120 0.94 14.89 0.61
N LYS A 121 -0.11 15.68 0.87
CA LYS A 121 -0.17 17.08 0.46
C LYS A 121 0.93 17.92 1.13
N LYS A 122 1.16 17.73 2.44
CA LYS A 122 2.24 18.42 3.16
C LYS A 122 3.62 17.98 2.63
N LEU A 123 3.82 16.68 2.40
CA LEU A 123 5.06 16.16 1.83
C LEU A 123 5.35 16.73 0.45
N MET A 124 4.36 16.75 -0.46
CA MET A 124 4.53 17.32 -1.79
C MET A 124 4.91 18.80 -1.72
N LYS A 125 4.19 19.60 -0.93
CA LYS A 125 4.48 21.03 -0.75
C LYS A 125 5.89 21.24 -0.18
N HIS A 126 6.35 20.38 0.71
CA HIS A 126 7.69 20.44 1.30
C HIS A 126 8.79 20.10 0.29
N LEU A 127 8.60 19.08 -0.53
CA LEU A 127 9.57 18.67 -1.56
C LEU A 127 9.64 19.67 -2.71
N GLU A 128 8.48 20.19 -3.15
CA GLU A 128 8.40 21.15 -4.25
C GLU A 128 9.13 22.46 -3.94
N LYS A 129 9.12 22.90 -2.68
CA LYS A 129 9.93 24.04 -2.20
C LYS A 129 11.45 23.83 -2.30
N GLN A 130 11.88 22.58 -2.39
CA GLN A 130 13.30 22.19 -2.45
C GLN A 130 13.72 21.77 -3.87
N PHE A 131 12.84 21.88 -4.88
CA PHE A 131 13.18 21.51 -6.25
C PHE A 131 14.26 22.43 -6.82
N GLN A 132 15.31 21.80 -7.34
CA GLN A 132 16.36 22.46 -8.10
C GLN A 132 15.93 22.70 -9.56
N PRO A 133 16.63 23.56 -10.32
CA PRO A 133 16.34 23.77 -11.74
C PRO A 133 16.22 22.45 -12.51
N GLY A 134 15.09 22.29 -13.21
CA GLY A 134 14.78 21.09 -13.99
C GLY A 134 14.09 19.96 -13.21
N MET A 135 13.99 20.00 -11.88
CA MET A 135 13.19 19.03 -11.12
C MET A 135 11.69 19.30 -11.31
N THR A 136 10.95 18.25 -11.63
CA THR A 136 9.49 18.32 -11.73
C THR A 136 8.84 17.03 -11.23
N TRP A 137 7.56 17.09 -10.89
CA TRP A 137 6.80 15.87 -10.57
C TRP A 137 6.74 14.87 -11.75
N LYS A 138 6.82 15.36 -12.99
CA LYS A 138 6.80 14.52 -14.20
C LYS A 138 8.07 13.67 -14.32
N ASN A 139 9.23 14.22 -13.97
CA ASN A 139 10.52 13.54 -14.08
C ASN A 139 11.00 12.85 -12.78
N GLN A 140 10.11 12.65 -11.80
CA GLN A 140 10.41 11.81 -10.64
C GLN A 140 10.90 10.42 -11.08
N GLY A 141 12.04 9.98 -10.55
CA GLY A 141 12.85 8.87 -11.05
C GLY A 141 14.17 9.34 -11.69
N LYS A 142 14.24 10.56 -12.24
CA LYS A 142 15.50 11.26 -12.48
C LYS A 142 16.04 11.87 -11.18
N TRP A 143 15.14 12.29 -10.30
CA TRP A 143 15.41 12.63 -8.91
C TRP A 143 14.69 11.64 -7.98
N HIS A 144 15.24 11.44 -6.78
CA HIS A 144 14.78 10.52 -5.75
C HIS A 144 14.38 11.28 -4.47
N LEU A 145 13.49 10.66 -3.69
CA LEU A 145 13.22 11.09 -2.31
C LEU A 145 14.37 10.57 -1.45
N GLU A 146 15.11 11.48 -0.84
CA GLU A 146 16.33 11.20 -0.10
C GLU A 146 16.23 11.70 1.34
N HIS A 147 16.99 11.05 2.24
CA HIS A 147 17.14 11.48 3.62
C HIS A 147 18.42 12.31 3.78
N LYS A 148 18.35 13.46 4.45
CA LYS A 148 19.54 14.27 4.80
C LYS A 148 20.47 13.47 5.70
N VAL A 149 19.94 12.96 6.80
CA VAL A 149 20.56 11.93 7.64
C VAL A 149 20.03 10.57 7.18
N PRO A 150 20.90 9.62 6.78
CA PRO A 150 20.47 8.34 6.22
C PRO A 150 19.74 7.49 7.27
N VAL A 151 18.80 6.65 6.80
CA VAL A 151 18.03 5.73 7.65
C VAL A 151 18.93 4.86 8.54
N SER A 152 20.09 4.44 8.03
CA SER A 152 21.06 3.60 8.75
C SER A 152 21.71 4.27 9.96
N ALA A 153 21.63 5.60 10.07
CA ALA A 153 22.17 6.34 11.21
C ALA A 153 21.20 6.38 12.40
N PHE A 154 19.91 6.09 12.18
CA PHE A 154 18.87 6.12 13.21
C PHE A 154 18.70 4.74 13.85
N ASN A 155 18.27 4.74 15.11
CA ASN A 155 17.99 3.53 15.85
C ASN A 155 16.48 3.34 16.04
N PHE A 156 15.85 2.46 15.24
CA PHE A 156 14.44 2.10 15.44
C PHE A 156 14.09 0.72 14.88
N SER A 157 13.11 0.07 15.52
CA SER A 157 12.47 -1.17 15.05
C SER A 157 10.95 -1.04 14.95
N SER A 158 10.37 -0.02 15.58
CA SER A 158 8.94 0.32 15.54
C SER A 158 8.71 1.75 15.06
N SER A 159 7.51 2.02 14.53
CA SER A 159 7.06 3.36 14.16
C SER A 159 6.85 4.30 15.36
N ASP A 160 6.81 3.76 16.57
CA ASP A 160 6.59 4.52 17.81
C ASP A 160 7.89 5.10 18.37
N HIS A 161 9.04 4.63 17.88
CA HIS A 161 10.35 5.11 18.32
C HIS A 161 10.61 6.54 17.85
N ILE A 162 11.23 7.35 18.71
CA ILE A 162 11.53 8.76 18.41
C ILE A 162 12.40 8.89 17.15
N ASP A 163 13.38 8.00 16.98
CA ASP A 163 14.28 7.99 15.85
C ASP A 163 13.58 7.63 14.53
N PHE A 164 12.50 6.84 14.55
CA PHE A 164 11.66 6.65 13.38
C PHE A 164 10.99 7.97 12.97
N LYS A 165 10.42 8.71 13.93
CA LYS A 165 9.78 10.01 13.66
C LYS A 165 10.79 11.03 13.16
N ARG A 166 12.01 11.07 13.72
CA ARG A 166 13.10 11.95 13.27
C ARG A 166 13.58 11.58 11.87
N CYS A 167 13.78 10.30 11.60
CA CYS A 167 14.18 9.79 10.30
C CYS A 167 13.18 10.20 9.21
N TRP A 168 11.90 9.99 9.46
CA TRP A 168 10.82 10.27 8.50
C TRP A 168 10.25 11.68 8.60
N ALA A 169 10.82 12.58 9.41
CA ALA A 169 10.36 13.95 9.51
C ALA A 169 10.55 14.69 8.18
N LEU A 170 9.64 15.62 7.85
CA LEU A 170 9.77 16.46 6.66
C LEU A 170 11.13 17.17 6.60
N SER A 171 11.62 17.69 7.72
CA SER A 171 12.93 18.35 7.81
C SER A 171 14.09 17.49 7.33
N ASN A 172 14.01 16.16 7.51
CA ASN A 172 15.01 15.19 7.07
C ASN A 172 14.81 14.71 5.62
N LEU A 173 13.66 14.98 4.99
CA LEU A 173 13.37 14.55 3.62
C LEU A 173 13.64 15.66 2.60
N GLN A 174 14.29 15.29 1.49
CA GLN A 174 14.61 16.20 0.39
C GLN A 174 14.54 15.51 -0.98
N PRO A 175 14.27 16.25 -2.06
CA PRO A 175 14.51 15.77 -3.42
C PRO A 175 16.01 15.87 -3.74
N MET A 176 16.57 14.85 -4.37
CA MET A 176 17.97 14.85 -4.84
C MET A 176 18.07 14.17 -6.21
N TRP A 177 18.92 14.67 -7.09
CA TRP A 177 19.15 14.00 -8.38
C TRP A 177 19.66 12.58 -8.17
N ALA A 178 19.19 11.62 -8.96
CA ALA A 178 19.51 10.20 -8.75
C ALA A 178 21.02 9.95 -8.76
N LYS A 179 21.76 10.63 -9.66
CA LYS A 179 23.22 10.53 -9.75
C LYS A 179 23.90 11.02 -8.46
N GLU A 180 23.49 12.18 -7.96
CA GLU A 180 24.02 12.73 -6.70
C GLU A 180 23.69 11.82 -5.52
N ASN A 181 22.47 11.28 -5.48
CA ASN A 181 22.05 10.41 -4.40
C ASN A 181 22.88 9.12 -4.33
N LEU A 182 23.15 8.52 -5.50
CA LEU A 182 23.99 7.32 -5.60
C LEU A 182 25.43 7.62 -5.14
N SER A 183 25.97 8.80 -5.44
CA SER A 183 27.30 9.21 -4.97
C SER A 183 27.35 9.54 -3.47
N LYS A 184 26.26 10.06 -2.90
CA LYS A 184 26.15 10.41 -1.47
C LYS A 184 26.23 9.17 -0.57
N SER A 185 25.57 8.08 -0.95
CA SER A 185 25.47 6.87 -0.12
C SER A 185 24.97 7.20 1.30
N ALA A 186 25.51 6.55 2.34
CA ALA A 186 25.17 6.78 3.74
C ALA A 186 26.05 7.84 4.44
N LYS A 187 26.64 8.78 3.69
CA LYS A 187 27.49 9.84 4.27
C LYS A 187 26.66 10.82 5.10
N ILE A 188 27.23 11.26 6.22
CA ILE A 188 26.66 12.27 7.11
C ILE A 188 27.65 13.43 7.20
N ASP A 189 27.22 14.62 6.81
CA ASP A 189 28.09 15.81 6.77
C ASP A 189 28.26 16.46 8.15
N LYS A 190 27.35 16.18 9.08
CA LYS A 190 27.33 16.74 10.44
C LYS A 190 27.29 15.61 11.47
N PRO A 191 27.90 15.77 12.64
CA PRO A 191 27.73 14.83 13.73
C PRO A 191 26.23 14.60 13.99
N PHE A 192 25.84 13.32 14.02
CA PHE A 192 24.47 12.90 14.27
C PHE A 192 24.46 11.91 15.43
N GLN A 193 23.62 12.19 16.43
CA GLN A 193 23.42 11.29 17.56
C GLN A 193 22.03 10.63 17.47
N PRO A 194 21.97 9.30 17.29
CA PRO A 194 20.71 8.56 17.40
C PRO A 194 20.23 8.49 18.85
N SER A 195 18.96 8.13 19.03
CA SER A 195 18.47 7.76 20.36
C SER A 195 19.16 6.49 20.86
N LEU A 196 19.18 6.31 22.19
CA LEU A 196 19.63 5.07 22.79
C LEU A 196 18.86 3.87 22.22
N ALA A 197 19.55 2.74 22.12
CA ALA A 197 18.93 1.49 21.72
C ALA A 197 17.89 1.05 22.74
N PHE A 198 16.84 0.41 22.22
CA PHE A 198 15.77 -0.24 22.98
C PHE A 198 16.20 -1.65 23.36
#